data_AF-X1B8I1-F1
#
_entry.id   AF-X1B8I1-F1
#
_cell.length_a   1.000
_cell.length_b   1.000
_cell.length_c   1.000
_cell.angle_alpha   90.00
_cell.angle_beta   90.00
_cell.angle_gamma   90.00
#
_symmetry.space_group_name_H-M   'P 1'
#
loop_
_entity.id
_entity.type
_entity.pdbx_description
1 polymer ?
#
loop_
_entity_poly.entity_id
_entity_poly.type
_entity_poly.pdbx_seq_one_letter_code
_entity_poly.pdbx_strand_id
1 'polypeptide(L)'
;MTVTRNVNRWRAGFGYGGKISWGKGDEEIIVLNTKPNACGMLVGGLEKYPDEKKLLEKVEIFQKKKNFVNKIKVKWDFSKGNHFIEIFSVKPMVEVEVSPYVFVIHGSASELRENSPFGWGLYYDKSPALRKEADCVNTPFGPLPILEGKKAKRYFELYQFADAFAKQKRELVAKELFGDCQLISNETHQGLLNYNEILLGAHYINGKSKLYPLTLRADLPAYLLKGHKNLRPESIESLGFG
;
A
#
# COMPACT_ATOMS: atom_id res chain seq x y z
N MET A 1 -7.31 16.91 5.73
CA MET A 1 -5.98 17.39 5.28
C MET A 1 -5.10 16.18 4.99
N THR A 2 -4.81 15.90 3.73
CA THR A 2 -3.91 14.82 3.26
C THR A 2 -2.44 15.22 3.43
N VAL A 3 -2.05 15.53 4.67
CA VAL A 3 -0.64 15.79 5.01
C VAL A 3 -0.04 14.49 5.52
N THR A 4 1.13 14.11 4.99
CA THR A 4 1.85 12.93 5.47
C THR A 4 2.13 13.06 6.96
N ARG A 5 1.78 12.03 7.75
CA ARG A 5 2.16 11.96 9.18
C ARG A 5 3.64 11.58 9.37
N ASN A 6 4.35 11.26 8.28
CA ASN A 6 5.77 10.92 8.32
C ASN A 6 6.61 12.20 8.21
N VAL A 7 7.17 12.64 9.35
CA VAL A 7 7.97 13.87 9.45
C VAL A 7 9.15 13.87 8.48
N ASN A 8 9.85 12.75 8.33
CA ASN A 8 11.01 12.67 7.43
C ASN A 8 10.61 12.79 5.96
N ARG A 9 9.47 12.21 5.56
CA ARG A 9 8.91 12.39 4.22
C ARG A 9 8.52 13.85 3.96
N TRP A 10 7.82 14.48 4.92
CA TRP A 10 7.40 15.88 4.82
C TRP A 10 8.58 16.83 4.69
N ARG A 11 9.60 16.65 5.54
CA ARG A 11 10.84 17.44 5.52
C ARG A 11 11.62 17.28 4.21
N ALA A 12 11.44 16.16 3.50
CA ALA A 12 12.01 15.94 2.19
C ALA A 12 11.15 16.49 1.04
N GLY A 13 10.09 17.25 1.33
CA GLY A 13 9.24 17.91 0.33
C GLY A 13 8.14 17.04 -0.27
N PHE A 14 7.91 15.82 0.23
CA PHE A 14 6.90 14.92 -0.33
C PHE A 14 5.55 15.02 0.39
N GLY A 15 4.51 15.38 -0.39
CA GLY A 15 3.10 15.36 0.03
C GLY A 15 2.48 13.95 0.08
N TYR A 16 1.16 13.90 0.24
CA TYR A 16 0.38 12.66 0.26
C TYR A 16 -0.94 12.85 -0.51
N GLY A 17 -1.51 11.76 -1.04
CA GLY A 17 -2.75 11.74 -1.81
C GLY A 17 -2.58 11.74 -3.33
N GLY A 18 -1.46 11.24 -3.87
CA GLY A 18 -1.23 11.27 -5.32
C GLY A 18 -0.13 10.33 -5.82
N LYS A 19 0.14 10.41 -7.12
CA LYS A 19 1.29 9.81 -7.79
C LYS A 19 2.38 10.88 -7.90
N ILE A 20 3.62 10.53 -7.57
CA ILE A 20 4.79 11.37 -7.84
C ILE A 20 5.62 10.66 -8.90
N SER A 21 6.02 11.41 -9.93
CA SER A 21 6.89 10.96 -11.02
C SER A 21 8.13 11.86 -11.06
N TRP A 22 9.33 11.28 -11.15
CA TRP A 22 10.60 12.02 -11.27
C TRP A 22 11.44 11.60 -12.49
N GLY A 23 10.82 10.90 -13.43
CA GLY A 23 11.44 10.37 -14.65
C GLY A 23 10.40 9.63 -15.48
N LYS A 24 10.86 8.96 -16.54
CA LYS A 24 10.00 8.28 -17.53
C LYS A 24 9.53 6.88 -17.10
N GLY A 25 10.07 6.36 -16.02
CA GLY A 25 9.71 5.08 -15.40
C GLY A 25 10.73 3.97 -15.62
N ASP A 26 11.60 4.10 -16.61
CA ASP A 26 12.67 3.17 -16.97
C ASP A 26 14.07 3.64 -16.56
N GLU A 27 14.20 4.88 -16.08
CA GLU A 27 15.46 5.41 -15.58
C GLU A 27 15.77 4.77 -14.23
N GLU A 28 16.91 4.09 -14.11
CA GLU A 28 17.29 3.31 -12.92
C GLU A 28 17.68 4.19 -11.73
N ILE A 29 16.79 5.07 -11.28
CA ILE A 29 16.97 6.05 -10.21
C ILE A 29 15.77 6.00 -9.28
N ILE A 30 15.99 5.61 -8.01
CA ILE A 30 14.93 5.55 -6.99
C ILE A 30 15.21 6.53 -5.86
N VAL A 31 14.21 7.35 -5.54
CA VAL A 31 14.27 8.29 -4.40
C VAL A 31 13.75 7.63 -3.11
N LEU A 32 14.62 7.46 -2.12
CA LEU A 32 14.30 6.66 -0.92
C LEU A 32 13.41 7.39 0.10
N ASN A 33 13.44 8.73 0.15
CA ASN A 33 12.63 9.52 1.09
C ASN A 33 11.12 9.50 0.78
N THR A 34 10.73 9.00 -0.40
CA THR A 34 9.34 8.70 -0.73
C THR A 34 8.77 7.59 0.16
N LYS A 35 9.64 6.71 0.72
CA LYS A 35 9.31 5.65 1.69
C LYS A 35 8.22 4.70 1.18
N PRO A 36 8.46 3.93 0.11
CA PRO A 36 7.54 2.89 -0.32
C PRO A 36 7.41 1.84 0.79
N ASN A 37 6.18 1.38 1.06
CA ASN A 37 5.93 0.46 2.16
C ASN A 37 4.97 -0.69 1.82
N ALA A 38 4.58 -0.82 0.55
CA ALA A 38 3.62 -1.81 0.07
C ALA A 38 2.30 -1.79 0.88
N CYS A 39 1.88 -0.62 1.35
CA CYS A 39 0.62 -0.47 2.07
C CYS A 39 -0.53 -0.50 1.06
N GLY A 40 -1.49 -1.36 1.33
CA GLY A 40 -2.58 -1.69 0.43
C GLY A 40 -3.85 -2.04 1.18
N MET A 41 -4.93 -2.16 0.43
CA MET A 41 -6.23 -2.56 0.94
C MET A 41 -6.74 -3.77 0.17
N LEU A 42 -7.17 -4.79 0.91
CA LEU A 42 -7.94 -5.90 0.39
C LEU A 42 -9.40 -5.66 0.73
N VAL A 43 -10.28 -5.87 -0.25
CA VAL A 43 -11.74 -5.82 -0.10
C VAL A 43 -12.31 -7.18 -0.49
N GLY A 44 -13.10 -7.77 0.40
CA GLY A 44 -13.83 -9.00 0.14
C GLY A 44 -15.32 -8.87 0.43
N GLY A 45 -16.15 -9.56 -0.34
CA GLY A 45 -17.60 -9.63 -0.18
C GLY A 45 -18.04 -10.76 0.77
N LEU A 46 -19.10 -10.49 1.54
CA LEU A 46 -19.73 -11.40 2.48
C LEU A 46 -21.26 -11.38 2.30
N GLU A 47 -21.85 -12.56 2.12
CA GLU A 47 -23.31 -12.70 2.00
C GLU A 47 -24.06 -12.46 3.32
N LYS A 48 -23.37 -12.62 4.45
CA LYS A 48 -23.94 -12.43 5.79
C LYS A 48 -22.94 -11.70 6.67
N TYR A 49 -23.46 -10.89 7.59
CA TYR A 49 -22.65 -10.32 8.65
C TYR A 49 -22.05 -11.45 9.50
N PRO A 50 -20.73 -11.47 9.74
CA PRO A 50 -20.10 -12.56 10.48
C PRO A 50 -20.44 -12.47 11.98
N ASP A 51 -20.44 -13.61 12.65
CA ASP A 51 -20.56 -13.65 14.10
C ASP A 51 -19.31 -13.03 14.76
N GLU A 52 -19.52 -11.98 15.55
CA GLU A 52 -18.43 -11.18 16.14
C GLU A 52 -17.57 -11.99 17.12
N LYS A 53 -18.18 -12.85 17.94
CA LYS A 53 -17.44 -13.68 18.90
C LYS A 53 -16.53 -14.65 18.18
N LYS A 54 -17.05 -15.35 17.17
CA LYS A 54 -16.26 -16.26 16.32
C LYS A 54 -15.14 -15.53 15.60
N LEU A 55 -15.39 -14.30 15.13
CA LEU A 55 -14.35 -13.51 14.45
C LEU A 55 -13.23 -13.12 15.41
N LEU A 56 -13.56 -12.68 16.63
CA LEU A 56 -12.58 -12.37 17.68
C LEU A 56 -11.76 -13.61 18.07
N GLU A 57 -12.40 -14.76 18.24
CA GLU A 57 -11.72 -16.04 18.49
C GLU A 57 -10.72 -16.38 17.37
N LYS A 58 -11.11 -16.23 16.10
CA LYS A 58 -10.20 -16.44 14.97
C LYS A 58 -9.03 -15.46 14.97
N VAL A 59 -9.27 -14.19 15.29
CA VAL A 59 -8.21 -13.17 15.43
C VAL A 59 -7.23 -13.55 16.54
N GLU A 60 -7.71 -14.01 17.69
CA GLU A 60 -6.85 -14.49 18.78
C GLU A 60 -6.03 -15.71 18.37
N ILE A 61 -6.67 -16.70 17.75
CA ILE A 61 -6.01 -17.92 17.26
C ILE A 61 -4.91 -17.53 16.25
N PHE A 62 -5.21 -16.64 15.31
CA PHE A 62 -4.25 -16.16 14.33
C PHE A 62 -3.05 -15.49 14.99
N GLN A 63 -3.27 -14.63 16.00
CA GLN A 63 -2.19 -13.94 16.71
C GLN A 63 -1.34 -14.88 17.59
N LYS A 64 -1.95 -15.90 18.18
CA LYS A 64 -1.26 -16.92 18.99
C LYS A 64 -0.45 -17.90 18.11
N LYS A 65 -0.95 -18.23 16.91
CA LYS A 65 -0.29 -19.11 15.94
C LYS A 65 0.86 -18.41 15.22
N LYS A 66 1.92 -19.16 14.89
CA LYS A 66 2.96 -18.68 13.96
C LYS A 66 2.45 -18.84 12.53
N ASN A 67 2.02 -17.74 11.93
CA ASN A 67 1.61 -17.69 10.53
C ASN A 67 2.76 -17.20 9.63
N PHE A 68 2.82 -17.72 8.40
CA PHE A 68 3.92 -17.46 7.48
C PHE A 68 3.42 -17.17 6.07
N VAL A 69 4.12 -16.25 5.39
CA VAL A 69 4.01 -16.00 3.95
C VAL A 69 5.43 -15.98 3.41
N ASN A 70 5.74 -16.79 2.39
CA ASN A 70 7.10 -16.92 1.83
C ASN A 70 8.19 -17.15 2.89
N LYS A 71 7.90 -18.01 3.88
CA LYS A 71 8.77 -18.31 5.05
C LYS A 71 9.03 -17.12 5.99
N ILE A 72 8.40 -15.97 5.77
CA ILE A 72 8.45 -14.81 6.67
C ILE A 72 7.31 -14.93 7.67
N LYS A 73 7.63 -14.85 8.97
CA LYS A 73 6.62 -14.82 10.02
C LYS A 73 5.81 -13.53 9.91
N VAL A 74 4.49 -13.67 9.75
CA VAL A 74 3.56 -12.54 9.68
C VAL A 74 3.49 -11.85 11.05
N LYS A 75 3.65 -10.53 11.04
CA LYS A 75 3.41 -9.64 12.18
C LYS A 75 2.00 -9.09 12.10
N TRP A 76 1.27 -9.18 13.20
CA TRP A 76 -0.03 -8.50 13.32
C TRP A 76 0.18 -6.99 13.44
N ASP A 77 -0.16 -6.24 12.39
CA ASP A 77 -0.05 -4.78 12.35
C ASP A 77 -1.37 -4.07 12.02
N PHE A 78 -2.50 -4.79 12.04
CA PHE A 78 -3.84 -4.26 11.74
C PHE A 78 -4.49 -3.45 12.87
N SER A 79 -3.75 -3.18 13.94
CA SER A 79 -4.16 -2.26 15.02
C SER A 79 -3.18 -1.10 15.19
N LYS A 80 -2.28 -0.91 14.22
CA LYS A 80 -1.18 0.07 14.29
C LYS A 80 -1.38 1.21 13.30
N GLY A 81 -1.45 2.43 13.82
CA GLY A 81 -1.54 3.63 13.00
C GLY A 81 -2.87 3.68 12.25
N ASN A 82 -2.81 3.60 10.93
CA ASN A 82 -3.99 3.61 10.06
C ASN A 82 -4.34 2.24 9.49
N HIS A 83 -3.66 1.17 9.89
CA HIS A 83 -4.03 -0.19 9.48
C HIS A 83 -5.21 -0.69 10.32
N PHE A 84 -6.15 -1.39 9.69
CA PHE A 84 -7.38 -1.87 10.30
C PHE A 84 -7.96 -3.08 9.56
N ILE A 85 -8.92 -3.75 10.21
CA ILE A 85 -9.85 -4.69 9.59
C ILE A 85 -11.24 -4.23 9.99
N GLU A 86 -12.08 -3.90 9.02
CA GLU A 86 -13.43 -3.38 9.27
C GLU A 86 -14.45 -4.07 8.36
N ILE A 87 -15.69 -4.19 8.84
CA ILE A 87 -16.82 -4.77 8.11
C ILE A 87 -17.88 -3.69 7.90
N PHE A 88 -18.38 -3.57 6.68
CA PHE A 88 -19.34 -2.56 6.27
C PHE A 88 -20.59 -3.24 5.70
N SER A 89 -21.77 -2.69 5.98
CA SER A 89 -22.96 -2.96 5.19
C SER A 89 -22.91 -2.15 3.89
N VAL A 90 -23.24 -2.79 2.78
CA VAL A 90 -23.21 -2.16 1.46
C VAL A 90 -24.54 -1.46 1.20
N LYS A 91 -24.45 -0.20 0.80
CA LYS A 91 -25.57 0.56 0.22
C LYS A 91 -25.27 0.78 -1.26
N PRO A 92 -25.93 0.06 -2.19
CA PRO A 92 -25.67 0.24 -3.61
C PRO A 92 -26.11 1.63 -4.06
N MET A 93 -25.19 2.36 -4.70
CA MET A 93 -25.46 3.69 -5.28
C MET A 93 -25.60 3.64 -6.81
N VAL A 94 -25.26 2.49 -7.42
CA VAL A 94 -25.27 2.20 -8.86
C VAL A 94 -25.50 0.70 -9.05
N GLU A 95 -25.84 0.27 -10.27
CA GLU A 95 -25.96 -1.14 -10.66
C GLU A 95 -24.58 -1.83 -10.70
N VAL A 96 -24.03 -2.13 -9.53
CA VAL A 96 -22.85 -2.99 -9.39
C VAL A 96 -23.19 -4.08 -8.39
N GLU A 97 -23.08 -5.32 -8.83
CA GLU A 97 -23.26 -6.48 -7.97
C GLU A 97 -22.09 -6.58 -6.99
N VAL A 98 -22.38 -6.31 -5.72
CA VAL A 98 -21.48 -6.48 -4.58
C VAL A 98 -22.29 -7.15 -3.48
N SER A 99 -21.68 -8.10 -2.76
CA SER A 99 -22.30 -8.73 -1.60
C SER A 99 -22.87 -7.69 -0.61
N PRO A 100 -23.94 -8.02 0.14
CA PRO A 100 -24.60 -7.09 1.07
C PRO A 100 -23.69 -6.59 2.19
N TYR A 101 -22.61 -7.31 2.49
CA TYR A 101 -21.55 -6.87 3.38
C TYR A 101 -20.20 -6.98 2.68
N VAL A 102 -19.27 -6.10 3.06
CA VAL A 102 -17.87 -6.17 2.63
C VAL A 102 -16.97 -6.00 3.83
N PHE A 103 -15.80 -6.60 3.78
CA PHE A 103 -14.73 -6.28 4.73
C PHE A 103 -13.56 -5.61 4.00
N VAL A 104 -12.85 -4.76 4.73
CA VAL A 104 -11.62 -4.10 4.27
C VAL A 104 -10.49 -4.47 5.21
N ILE A 105 -9.41 -5.05 4.67
CA ILE A 105 -8.14 -5.27 5.38
C ILE A 105 -7.13 -4.27 4.86
N HIS A 106 -6.75 -3.29 5.68
CA HIS A 106 -5.72 -2.31 5.37
C HIS A 106 -4.43 -2.66 6.11
N GLY A 107 -3.36 -2.97 5.36
CA GLY A 107 -2.08 -3.35 5.95
C GLY A 107 -0.89 -3.22 5.00
N SER A 108 0.31 -3.48 5.50
CA SER A 108 1.58 -3.28 4.77
C SER A 108 2.60 -4.41 4.99
N ALA A 109 3.75 -4.32 4.30
CA ALA A 109 4.92 -5.17 4.52
C ALA A 109 5.81 -4.65 5.68
N SER A 110 5.26 -4.56 6.89
CA SER A 110 5.98 -4.08 8.08
C SER A 110 7.27 -4.86 8.40
N GLU A 111 7.27 -6.13 8.01
CA GLU A 111 8.29 -7.15 8.18
C GLU A 111 9.56 -6.84 7.38
N LEU A 112 9.42 -6.08 6.29
CA LEU A 112 10.47 -5.80 5.31
C LEU A 112 10.90 -4.33 5.31
N ARG A 113 10.52 -3.55 6.33
CA ARG A 113 10.90 -2.12 6.43
C ARG A 113 12.36 -1.93 6.86
N GLU A 114 12.91 -2.88 7.59
CA GLU A 114 14.24 -2.86 8.19
C GLU A 114 15.16 -3.90 7.52
N ASN A 115 16.46 -3.82 7.80
CA ASN A 115 17.43 -4.85 7.41
C ASN A 115 16.91 -6.23 7.80
N SER A 116 16.95 -7.18 6.86
CA SER A 116 16.52 -8.55 7.10
C SER A 116 17.32 -9.53 6.25
N PRO A 117 17.22 -10.85 6.50
CA PRO A 117 17.80 -11.86 5.60
C PRO A 117 17.32 -11.77 4.14
N PHE A 118 16.23 -11.03 3.90
CA PHE A 118 15.63 -10.85 2.57
C PHE A 118 16.14 -9.61 1.83
N GLY A 119 17.03 -8.81 2.44
CA GLY A 119 17.66 -7.66 1.80
C GLY A 119 17.80 -6.45 2.72
N TRP A 120 18.06 -5.30 2.12
CA TRP A 120 18.27 -4.03 2.83
C TRP A 120 17.05 -3.55 3.62
N GLY A 121 15.85 -4.00 3.25
CA GLY A 121 14.60 -3.42 3.75
C GLY A 121 14.24 -2.12 3.05
N LEU A 122 12.99 -1.70 3.21
CA LEU A 122 12.42 -0.60 2.42
C LEU A 122 12.77 0.80 2.93
N TYR A 123 13.02 0.99 4.24
CA TYR A 123 13.15 2.33 4.81
C TYR A 123 14.62 2.68 5.05
N TYR A 124 15.11 3.68 4.32
CA TYR A 124 16.48 4.23 4.46
C TYR A 124 16.81 4.60 5.91
N ASP A 125 15.89 5.26 6.62
CA ASP A 125 16.11 5.67 8.01
C ASP A 125 16.11 4.50 9.01
N LYS A 126 15.66 3.32 8.60
CA LYS A 126 15.61 2.11 9.44
C LYS A 126 16.62 1.03 9.03
N SER A 127 17.36 1.25 7.96
CA SER A 127 18.26 0.26 7.39
C SER A 127 19.69 0.79 7.26
N PRO A 128 20.61 0.42 8.17
CA PRO A 128 22.02 0.79 8.04
C PRO A 128 22.65 0.28 6.74
N ALA A 129 22.21 -0.88 6.22
CA ALA A 129 22.75 -1.41 4.98
C ALA A 129 22.28 -0.60 3.77
N LEU A 130 20.99 -0.22 3.72
CA LEU A 130 20.48 0.66 2.67
C LEU A 130 21.17 2.03 2.71
N ARG A 131 21.42 2.57 3.92
CA ARG A 131 22.11 3.85 4.06
C ARG A 131 23.52 3.85 3.49
N LYS A 132 24.25 2.73 3.65
CA LYS A 132 25.61 2.58 3.13
C LYS A 132 25.65 2.57 1.60
N GLU A 133 24.59 2.06 0.98
CA GLU A 133 24.49 1.91 -0.47
C GLU A 133 23.94 3.16 -1.15
N ALA A 134 23.12 3.95 -0.46
CA ALA A 134 22.50 5.12 -1.03
C ALA A 134 23.51 6.25 -1.26
N ASP A 135 23.42 6.83 -2.46
CA ASP A 135 24.07 8.08 -2.79
C ASP A 135 23.16 9.24 -2.32
N CYS A 136 23.69 10.45 -2.22
CA CYS A 136 22.94 11.60 -1.71
C CYS A 136 23.07 12.80 -2.63
N VAL A 137 21.92 13.34 -3.05
CA VAL A 137 21.86 14.56 -3.85
C VAL A 137 21.40 15.71 -2.97
N ASN A 138 22.15 16.81 -2.97
CA ASN A 138 21.75 18.02 -2.27
C ASN A 138 20.72 18.77 -3.11
N THR A 139 19.55 19.05 -2.54
CA THR A 139 18.49 19.85 -3.17
C THR A 139 18.24 21.12 -2.34
N PRO A 140 17.55 22.14 -2.88
CA PRO A 140 17.11 23.29 -2.09
C PRO A 140 16.24 22.92 -0.87
N PHE A 141 15.61 21.74 -0.89
CA PHE A 141 14.78 21.21 0.21
C PHE A 141 15.55 20.27 1.14
N GLY A 142 16.88 20.16 0.95
CA GLY A 142 17.77 19.33 1.76
C GLY A 142 18.31 18.10 1.01
N PRO A 143 19.11 17.27 1.71
CA PRO A 143 19.71 16.08 1.15
C PRO A 143 18.66 15.01 0.82
N LEU A 144 18.75 14.45 -0.37
CA LEU A 144 17.85 13.44 -0.89
C LEU A 144 18.63 12.14 -1.17
N PRO A 145 18.42 11.08 -0.37
CA PRO A 145 19.07 9.80 -0.62
C PRO A 145 18.42 9.08 -1.80
N ILE A 146 19.27 8.61 -2.72
CA ILE A 146 18.88 7.94 -3.95
C ILE A 146 19.65 6.63 -4.14
N LEU A 147 19.12 5.77 -5.00
CA LEU A 147 19.86 4.65 -5.57
C LEU A 147 19.87 4.78 -7.07
N GLU A 148 21.00 4.43 -7.69
CA GLU A 148 21.17 4.49 -9.14
C GLU A 148 21.65 3.14 -9.72
N GLY A 149 21.32 2.90 -10.98
CA GLY A 149 21.75 1.74 -11.76
C GLY A 149 21.42 0.40 -11.07
N LYS A 150 22.43 -0.45 -10.93
CA LYS A 150 22.30 -1.78 -10.30
C LYS A 150 21.72 -1.74 -8.89
N LYS A 151 21.97 -0.68 -8.11
CA LYS A 151 21.43 -0.53 -6.76
C LYS A 151 19.92 -0.26 -6.81
N ALA A 152 19.47 0.57 -7.74
CA ALA A 152 18.05 0.85 -7.98
C ALA A 152 17.30 -0.42 -8.42
N LYS A 153 17.87 -1.18 -9.36
CA LYS A 153 17.33 -2.48 -9.80
C LYS A 153 17.08 -3.43 -8.63
N ARG A 154 18.13 -3.67 -7.82
CA ARG A 154 18.06 -4.55 -6.66
C ARG A 154 17.04 -4.07 -5.62
N TYR A 155 16.93 -2.77 -5.40
CA TYR A 155 15.92 -2.23 -4.48
C TYR A 155 14.50 -2.38 -5.02
N PHE A 156 14.30 -2.20 -6.34
CA PHE A 156 13.00 -2.40 -6.95
C PHE A 156 12.55 -3.87 -6.89
N GLU A 157 13.46 -4.82 -7.12
CA GLU A 157 13.20 -6.26 -6.93
C GLU A 157 12.80 -6.58 -5.48
N LEU A 158 13.53 -6.01 -4.50
CA LEU A 158 13.17 -6.11 -3.08
C LEU A 158 11.77 -5.51 -2.80
N TYR A 159 11.46 -4.36 -3.41
CA TYR A 159 10.15 -3.74 -3.28
C TYR A 159 9.04 -4.60 -3.89
N GLN A 160 9.24 -5.17 -5.09
CA GLN A 160 8.28 -6.07 -5.72
C GLN A 160 8.01 -7.30 -4.87
N PHE A 161 9.07 -7.87 -4.28
CA PHE A 161 8.94 -8.94 -3.30
C PHE A 161 8.11 -8.52 -2.08
N ALA A 162 8.34 -7.31 -1.55
CA ALA A 162 7.56 -6.79 -0.42
C ALA A 162 6.09 -6.50 -0.78
N ASP A 163 5.82 -6.04 -2.01
CA ASP A 163 4.46 -5.81 -2.52
C ASP A 163 3.67 -7.12 -2.62
N ALA A 164 4.29 -8.14 -3.22
CA ALA A 164 3.72 -9.48 -3.31
C ALA A 164 3.47 -10.07 -1.91
N PHE A 165 4.45 -9.96 -1.00
CA PHE A 165 4.29 -10.38 0.39
C PHE A 165 3.12 -9.68 1.08
N ALA A 166 2.97 -8.35 0.93
CA ALA A 166 1.90 -7.61 1.57
C ALA A 166 0.51 -8.03 1.07
N LYS A 167 0.38 -8.28 -0.25
CA LYS A 167 -0.86 -8.80 -0.86
C LYS A 167 -1.22 -10.17 -0.31
N GLN A 168 -0.25 -11.10 -0.32
CA GLN A 168 -0.43 -12.45 0.21
C GLN A 168 -0.72 -12.46 1.73
N LYS A 169 -0.12 -11.54 2.49
CA LYS A 169 -0.42 -11.35 3.92
C LYS A 169 -1.88 -10.96 4.13
N ARG A 170 -2.42 -10.01 3.35
CA ARG A 170 -3.83 -9.62 3.44
C ARG A 170 -4.75 -10.77 3.05
N GLU A 171 -4.42 -11.52 2.00
CA GLU A 171 -5.17 -12.70 1.57
C GLU A 171 -5.19 -13.82 2.62
N LEU A 172 -4.03 -14.10 3.24
CA LEU A 172 -3.94 -15.07 4.32
C LEU A 172 -4.85 -14.68 5.48
N VAL A 173 -4.81 -13.41 5.90
CA VAL A 173 -5.67 -12.90 6.98
C VAL A 173 -7.14 -12.96 6.58
N ALA A 174 -7.48 -12.59 5.34
CA ALA A 174 -8.85 -12.69 4.82
C ALA A 174 -9.36 -14.13 4.90
N LYS A 175 -8.57 -15.09 4.43
CA LYS A 175 -8.91 -16.52 4.43
C LYS A 175 -9.10 -17.06 5.85
N GLU A 176 -8.19 -16.75 6.77
CA GLU A 176 -8.26 -17.26 8.14
C GLU A 176 -9.45 -16.68 8.92
N LEU A 177 -9.78 -15.40 8.69
CA LEU A 177 -10.88 -14.73 9.40
C LEU A 177 -12.25 -15.01 8.77
N PHE A 178 -12.36 -14.90 7.46
CA PHE A 178 -13.64 -14.89 6.74
C PHE A 178 -13.90 -16.15 5.91
N GLY A 179 -12.88 -17.00 5.68
CA GLY A 179 -13.01 -18.18 4.83
C GLY A 179 -13.04 -17.80 3.35
N ASP A 180 -13.80 -18.56 2.56
CA ASP A 180 -14.01 -18.27 1.14
C ASP A 180 -14.91 -17.03 1.01
N CYS A 181 -14.40 -16.01 0.35
CA CYS A 181 -15.08 -14.74 0.13
C CYS A 181 -14.88 -14.28 -1.31
N GLN A 182 -15.80 -13.46 -1.82
CA GLN A 182 -15.63 -12.85 -3.14
C GLN A 182 -14.53 -11.80 -3.05
N LEU A 183 -13.37 -12.05 -3.68
CA LEU A 183 -12.32 -11.04 -3.76
C LEU A 183 -12.75 -9.91 -4.70
N ILE A 184 -12.89 -8.70 -4.17
CA ILE A 184 -13.24 -7.50 -4.95
C ILE A 184 -11.97 -6.75 -5.38
N SER A 185 -11.01 -6.60 -4.46
CA SER A 185 -9.76 -5.86 -4.72
C SER A 185 -8.66 -6.25 -3.74
N ASN A 186 -7.39 -6.17 -4.14
CA ASN A 186 -6.22 -6.31 -3.24
C ASN A 186 -5.06 -5.44 -3.75
N GLU A 187 -5.24 -4.13 -3.63
CA GLU A 187 -4.35 -3.17 -4.31
C GLU A 187 -3.50 -2.37 -3.34
N THR A 188 -2.28 -2.10 -3.79
CA THR A 188 -1.33 -1.21 -3.10
C THR A 188 -1.66 0.23 -3.45
N HIS A 189 -1.77 1.08 -2.41
CA HIS A 189 -2.02 2.52 -2.56
C HIS A 189 -0.82 3.37 -2.10
N GLN A 190 0.18 2.74 -1.48
CA GLN A 190 1.45 3.37 -1.18
C GLN A 190 2.63 2.47 -1.53
N GLY A 191 3.31 2.79 -2.63
CA GLY A 191 4.41 1.97 -3.15
C GLY A 191 4.83 2.37 -4.55
N LEU A 192 5.99 1.87 -4.99
CA LEU A 192 6.54 2.11 -6.32
C LEU A 192 5.68 1.44 -7.40
N LEU A 193 5.54 2.10 -8.54
CA LEU A 193 4.97 1.54 -9.77
C LEU A 193 6.09 1.04 -10.71
N ASN A 194 7.20 1.77 -10.73
CA ASN A 194 8.42 1.50 -11.49
C ASN A 194 9.58 2.22 -10.79
N TYR A 195 10.69 2.46 -11.49
CA TYR A 195 11.85 3.13 -10.89
C TYR A 195 11.58 4.59 -10.54
N ASN A 196 10.75 5.29 -11.32
CA ASN A 196 10.59 6.75 -11.20
C ASN A 196 9.22 7.21 -10.72
N GLU A 197 8.33 6.27 -10.38
CA GLU A 197 6.97 6.57 -10.00
C GLU A 197 6.57 5.89 -8.70
N ILE A 198 5.91 6.64 -7.81
CA ILE A 198 5.38 6.14 -6.55
C ILE A 198 3.95 6.62 -6.32
N LEU A 199 3.11 5.74 -5.79
CA LEU A 199 1.85 6.09 -5.17
C LEU A 199 2.07 6.47 -3.70
N LEU A 200 1.45 7.56 -3.26
CA LEU A 200 1.41 7.98 -1.86
C LEU A 200 -0.03 8.19 -1.44
N GLY A 201 -0.70 7.14 -0.96
CA GLY A 201 -2.08 7.26 -0.51
C GLY A 201 -3.10 7.40 -1.64
N ALA A 202 -2.82 6.81 -2.80
CA ALA A 202 -3.64 6.92 -3.99
C ALA A 202 -3.72 5.57 -4.70
N HIS A 203 -4.82 5.33 -5.41
CA HIS A 203 -4.96 4.14 -6.24
C HIS A 203 -4.45 4.43 -7.65
N TYR A 204 -3.67 3.49 -8.19
CA TYR A 204 -3.37 3.48 -9.62
C TYR A 204 -4.51 2.79 -10.37
N ILE A 205 -5.27 3.59 -11.10
CA ILE A 205 -6.44 3.13 -11.85
C ILE A 205 -5.97 2.63 -13.20
N ASN A 206 -5.95 1.30 -13.37
CA ASN A 206 -5.65 0.67 -14.65
C ASN A 206 -6.88 -0.13 -15.10
N GLY A 207 -7.68 0.46 -15.99
CA GLY A 207 -8.93 -0.13 -16.51
C GLY A 207 -10.21 0.45 -15.89
N LYS A 208 -11.36 0.07 -16.46
CA LYS A 208 -12.69 0.62 -16.11
C LYS A 208 -13.55 -0.30 -15.24
N SER A 209 -13.18 -1.57 -15.08
CA SER A 209 -14.05 -2.58 -14.45
C SER A 209 -13.79 -2.79 -12.96
N LYS A 210 -12.61 -2.43 -12.47
CA LYS A 210 -12.20 -2.71 -11.09
C LYS A 210 -12.76 -1.69 -10.09
N LEU A 211 -13.17 -2.20 -8.92
CA LEU A 211 -13.54 -1.38 -7.77
C LEU A 211 -12.33 -1.11 -6.88
N TYR A 212 -12.21 0.13 -6.43
CA TYR A 212 -11.17 0.58 -5.52
C TYR A 212 -11.79 1.14 -4.24
N PRO A 213 -11.28 0.77 -3.06
CA PRO A 213 -11.76 1.31 -1.80
C PRO A 213 -11.22 2.72 -1.55
N LEU A 214 -12.11 3.70 -1.41
CA LEU A 214 -11.77 4.99 -0.85
C LEU A 214 -12.14 4.99 0.64
N THR A 215 -11.11 4.98 1.50
CA THR A 215 -11.26 5.06 2.95
C THR A 215 -10.50 6.25 3.51
N LEU A 216 -11.10 6.95 4.47
CA LEU A 216 -10.45 8.06 5.18
C LEU A 216 -9.92 7.61 6.55
N ARG A 217 -10.75 6.86 7.28
CA ARG A 217 -10.48 6.26 8.59
C ARG A 217 -11.32 4.99 8.74
N ALA A 218 -10.96 4.13 9.70
CA ALA A 218 -11.68 2.89 10.00
C ALA A 218 -13.13 3.13 10.48
N ASP A 219 -13.38 4.22 11.20
CA ASP A 219 -14.66 4.55 11.83
C ASP A 219 -15.57 5.45 10.98
N LEU A 220 -15.19 5.72 9.72
CA LEU A 220 -15.96 6.56 8.80
C LEU A 220 -16.51 5.71 7.64
N PRO A 221 -17.58 6.18 6.96
CA PRO A 221 -18.05 5.55 5.74
C PRO A 221 -16.93 5.38 4.71
N ALA A 222 -16.89 4.21 4.09
CA ALA A 222 -16.02 3.86 2.98
C ALA A 222 -16.81 3.80 1.68
N TYR A 223 -16.13 4.04 0.56
CA TYR A 223 -16.73 4.00 -0.77
C TYR A 223 -15.99 3.01 -1.67
N LEU A 224 -16.73 2.26 -2.48
CA LEU A 224 -16.15 1.47 -3.58
C LEU A 224 -16.39 2.23 -4.88
N LEU A 225 -15.31 2.56 -5.57
CA LEU A 225 -15.35 3.43 -6.75
C LEU A 225 -14.80 2.71 -7.98
N LYS A 226 -15.43 2.93 -9.13
CA LYS A 226 -14.84 2.64 -10.44
C LYS A 226 -14.05 3.84 -10.89
N GLY A 227 -12.86 3.59 -11.43
CA GLY A 227 -12.04 4.63 -11.99
C GLY A 227 -12.51 5.05 -13.38
N HIS A 228 -12.59 6.36 -13.60
CA HIS A 228 -12.89 6.94 -14.91
C HIS A 228 -11.66 7.70 -15.42
N LYS A 229 -11.32 7.52 -16.70
CA LYS A 229 -10.36 8.39 -17.38
C LYS A 229 -10.99 9.77 -17.53
N ASN A 230 -10.57 10.73 -16.71
CA ASN A 230 -11.13 12.07 -16.65
C ASN A 230 -10.09 13.19 -16.88
N LEU A 231 -8.79 12.86 -16.91
CA LEU A 231 -7.72 13.79 -17.25
C LEU A 231 -7.07 13.36 -18.56
N ARG A 232 -7.08 14.25 -19.55
CA ARG A 232 -6.37 14.06 -20.83
C ARG A 232 -4.97 14.66 -20.73
N PRO A 233 -3.97 14.20 -21.50
CA PRO A 233 -2.62 14.78 -21.49
C PRO A 233 -2.64 16.30 -21.68
N GLU A 234 -3.49 16.81 -22.56
CA GLU A 234 -3.64 18.25 -22.82
C GLU A 234 -4.16 19.00 -21.58
N SER A 235 -5.03 18.35 -20.79
CA SER A 235 -5.51 18.90 -19.52
C SER A 235 -4.39 18.97 -18.47
N ILE A 236 -3.52 17.97 -18.43
CA ILE A 236 -2.36 17.93 -17.51
C ILE A 236 -1.37 19.04 -17.88
N GLU A 237 -1.07 19.18 -19.16
CA GLU A 237 -0.18 20.23 -19.69
C GLU A 237 -0.76 21.63 -19.44
N SER A 238 -2.05 21.84 -19.70
CA SER A 238 -2.73 23.13 -19.46
C SER A 238 -2.74 23.57 -17.99
N LEU A 239 -2.68 22.61 -17.05
CA LEU A 239 -2.59 22.86 -15.62
C LEU A 239 -1.14 23.06 -15.14
N GLY A 240 -0.15 22.95 -16.03
CA GLY A 240 1.27 23.05 -15.70
C GLY A 240 1.81 21.83 -14.94
N PHE A 241 1.18 20.67 -15.09
CA PHE A 241 1.57 19.42 -14.43
C PHE A 241 2.33 18.43 -15.36
N GLY A 242 2.56 18.82 -16.61
CA GLY A 242 3.23 18.00 -17.65
C GLY A 242 4.71 18.32 -17.81
#